data_AF-A0A3B9AHC7-F1
#
_entry.id   AF-A0A3B9AHC7-F1
#
_cell.length_a   1.000
_cell.length_b   1.000
_cell.length_c   1.000
_cell.angle_alpha   90.00
_cell.angle_beta   90.00
_cell.angle_gamma   90.00
#
_symmetry.space_group_name_H-M   'P 1'
#
loop_
_entity.id
_entity.type
_entity.pdbx_description
1 polymer ?
#
loop_
_entity_poly.entity_id
_entity_poly.type
_entity_poly.pdbx_seq_one_letter_code
_entity_poly.pdbx_strand_id
1 'polypeptide(L)' 'FGTEAHTDNVKLPKTVLENRKILQDALEEVGFKGIRTEWWHFSFRGKTWPLSDYVWPCK' A
#
# COMPACT_ATOMS: atom_id res chain seq x y z
N PHE A 1 -11.80 4.18 4.47
CA PHE A 1 -11.79 2.94 5.27
C PHE A 1 -11.43 3.25 6.71
N GLY A 2 -11.73 2.35 7.65
CA GLY A 2 -11.45 2.54 9.08
C GLY A 2 -10.07 2.04 9.51
N THR A 3 -9.83 2.00 10.82
CA THR A 3 -8.57 1.52 11.42
C THR A 3 -8.28 0.06 11.10
N GLU A 4 -9.30 -0.72 10.70
CA GLU A 4 -9.15 -2.12 10.29
C GLU A 4 -8.29 -2.28 9.02
N ALA A 5 -8.29 -1.25 8.18
CA ALA A 5 -7.51 -1.19 6.95
C ALA A 5 -6.05 -0.83 7.18
N HIS A 6 -5.70 -0.31 8.36
CA HIS A 6 -4.33 0.09 8.63
C HIS A 6 -3.40 -1.13 8.65
N THR A 7 -2.17 -0.90 8.19
CA THR A 7 -1.13 -1.93 8.09
C THR A 7 -0.65 -2.39 9.47
N ASP A 8 -0.76 -1.51 10.49
CA ASP A 8 -0.42 -1.79 11.88
C ASP A 8 -1.58 -2.37 12.71
N ASN A 9 -2.75 -2.61 12.09
CA ASN A 9 -3.85 -3.28 12.77
C ASN A 9 -3.57 -4.78 12.93
N VAL A 10 -3.17 -5.18 14.15
CA VAL A 10 -2.88 -6.58 14.53
C VAL A 10 -4.11 -7.34 15.02
N LYS A 11 -5.29 -6.72 15.12
CA LYS A 11 -6.53 -7.36 15.60
C LYS A 11 -7.20 -8.20 14.49
N LEU A 12 -6.44 -9.08 13.86
CA LEU A 12 -6.86 -9.89 12.71
C LEU A 12 -6.39 -11.34 12.90
N PRO A 13 -7.02 -12.31 12.22
CA PRO A 13 -6.53 -13.69 12.22
C PRO A 13 -5.07 -13.78 11.77
N LYS A 14 -4.31 -14.70 12.38
CA LYS A 14 -2.88 -14.90 12.07
C LYS A 14 -2.61 -15.06 10.57
N THR A 15 -3.45 -15.80 9.87
CA THR A 15 -3.36 -16.02 8.42
C THR A 15 -3.49 -14.72 7.62
N VAL A 16 -4.31 -13.77 8.08
CA VAL A 16 -4.47 -12.46 7.44
C VAL A 16 -3.19 -11.63 7.62
N LEU A 17 -2.60 -11.65 8.81
CA LEU A 17 -1.34 -10.94 9.08
C LEU A 17 -0.18 -11.52 8.26
N GLU A 18 -0.10 -12.85 8.15
CA GLU A 18 0.89 -13.53 7.33
C GLU A 18 0.73 -13.18 5.84
N ASN A 19 -0.50 -13.21 5.31
CA ASN A 19 -0.76 -12.83 3.92
C ASN A 19 -0.42 -11.36 3.64
N ARG A 20 -0.76 -10.45 4.56
CA ARG A 20 -0.40 -9.02 4.45
C ARG A 20 1.12 -8.83 4.43
N LYS A 21 1.84 -9.58 5.27
CA LYS A 21 3.31 -9.55 5.31
C LYS A 21 3.92 -10.05 4.00
N ILE A 22 3.45 -11.17 3.46
CA ILE A 22 3.92 -11.70 2.17
C ILE A 22 3.75 -10.67 1.06
N LEU A 23 2.57 -10.04 0.98
CA LEU A 23 2.29 -9.00 -0.01
C LEU A 23 3.23 -7.81 0.15
N GLN A 24 3.40 -7.32 1.38
CA GLN A 24 4.26 -6.18 1.65
C GLN A 24 5.72 -6.47 1.30
N ASP A 25 6.26 -7.60 1.77
CA ASP A 25 7.66 -7.97 1.53
C ASP A 25 7.93 -8.12 0.01
N ALA A 26 7.04 -8.81 -0.72
CA ALA A 26 7.19 -9.01 -2.17
C ALA A 26 7.11 -7.71 -2.98
N LEU A 27 6.21 -6.79 -2.61
CA LEU A 27 6.06 -5.51 -3.30
C LEU A 27 7.20 -4.54 -2.96
N GLU A 28 7.64 -4.51 -1.70
CA GLU A 28 8.78 -3.68 -1.29
C GLU A 28 10.09 -4.12 -1.97
N GLU A 29 10.29 -5.43 -2.17
CA GLU A 29 11.46 -5.97 -2.89
C GLU A 29 11.54 -5.46 -4.35
N VAL A 30 10.40 -5.28 -5.01
CA VAL A 30 10.35 -4.81 -6.41
C VAL A 30 10.14 -3.29 -6.55
N GLY A 31 10.35 -2.53 -5.48
CA GLY A 31 10.42 -1.06 -5.52
C GLY A 31 9.09 -0.33 -5.32
N PHE A 32 8.07 -1.01 -4.81
CA PHE A 32 6.85 -0.37 -4.32
C PHE A 32 7.01 0.04 -2.84
N LYS A 33 6.21 1.01 -2.41
CA LYS A 33 6.11 1.37 -1.00
C LYS A 33 4.66 1.53 -0.57
N GLY A 34 4.31 0.87 0.53
CA GLY A 34 2.99 0.97 1.13
C GLY A 34 2.77 2.25 1.93
N ILE A 35 1.53 2.48 2.34
CA ILE A 35 1.14 3.51 3.31
C ILE A 35 0.59 2.87 4.59
N ARG A 36 0.47 3.65 5.67
CA ARG A 36 0.04 3.12 6.97
C ARG A 36 -1.46 2.84 7.07
N THR A 37 -2.28 3.60 6.36
CA THR A 37 -3.74 3.60 6.55
C THR A 37 -4.47 2.55 5.71
N GLU A 38 -3.78 1.94 4.73
CA GLU A 38 -4.36 0.99 3.79
C GLU A 38 -3.36 -0.13 3.47
N TRP A 39 -3.58 -1.34 3.98
CA TRP A 39 -2.65 -2.47 3.82
C TRP A 39 -2.47 -2.95 2.37
N TRP A 40 -3.41 -2.61 1.49
CA TRP A 40 -3.38 -2.95 0.06
C TRP A 40 -2.79 -1.84 -0.82
N HIS A 41 -2.57 -0.64 -0.28
CA HIS A 41 -2.17 0.51 -1.07
C HIS A 41 -0.66 0.58 -1.17
N PHE A 42 -0.15 0.57 -2.41
CA PHE A 42 1.27 0.65 -2.72
C PHE A 42 1.51 1.63 -3.87
N SER A 43 2.56 2.43 -3.76
CA SER A 43 3.01 3.33 -4.83
C SER A 43 4.39 2.89 -5.32
N PHE A 44 4.57 2.78 -6.63
CA PHE A 44 5.88 2.49 -7.21
C PHE A 44 6.80 3.69 -7.05
N ARG A 45 7.97 3.50 -6.43
CA ARG A 45 8.95 4.57 -6.19
C ARG A 45 10.19 4.50 -7.07
N GLY A 46 10.34 3.44 -7.87
CA GLY A 46 11.50 3.26 -8.74
C GLY A 46 11.56 4.23 -9.92
N LYS A 47 10.42 4.85 -10.30
CA LYS A 47 10.36 5.81 -11.40
C LYS A 47 9.14 6.73 -11.28
N THR A 48 9.33 8.00 -11.64
CA THR A 48 8.26 8.98 -11.81
C THR A 48 7.91 9.12 -13.29
N TRP A 49 6.63 9.23 -13.59
CA TRP A 49 6.11 9.47 -14.94
C TRP A 49 5.31 10.78 -14.96
N PRO A 50 5.16 11.45 -16.11
CA PRO A 50 4.33 12.66 -16.19
C PRO A 50 2.88 12.47 -15.69
N LEU A 51 2.37 11.24 -15.78
CA LEU A 51 1.04 10.89 -15.27
C LEU A 51 0.98 10.80 -13.74
N SER A 52 2.11 10.57 -13.06
CA SER A 52 2.17 10.40 -11.61
C SER A 52 1.68 11.64 -10.85
N ASP A 53 1.93 12.82 -11.40
CA ASP A 53 1.53 14.12 -10.84
C ASP A 53 0.40 14.77 -11.65
N TYR A 54 -0.30 14.00 -12.48
CA TYR A 54 -1.35 14.55 -13.34
C TYR A 54 -2.53 15.02 -12.50
N VAL A 55 -2.79 16.32 -12.57
CA VAL A 55 -3.98 16.94 -11.96
C VAL A 55 -5.04 17.05 -13.03
N TRP A 56 -6.19 16.42 -12.80
CA TRP A 56 -7.35 16.59 -13.67
C TRP A 56 -7.78 18.06 -13.68
N PRO A 57 -8.16 18.61 -14.85
CA PRO A 57 -8.81 19.90 -14.91
C PRO A 57 -10.23 19.78 -14.32
N CYS A 58 -10.32 19.80 -12.99
CA CYS A 58 -11.58 19.79 -12.26
C CYS A 58 -12.32 21.13 -12.49
N LYS A 59 -13.64 21.07 -12.63
CA LYS A 59 -14.53 22.24 -12.59
C LYS A 59 -15.23 22.30 -11.24
#